data_AF-A0A523WR07-F1
#
_entry.id   AF-A0A523WR07-F1
#
_cell.length_a   1.000
_cell.length_b   1.000
_cell.length_c   1.000
_cell.angle_alpha   90.00
_cell.angle_beta   90.00
_cell.angle_gamma   90.00
#
_symmetry.space_group_name_H-M   'P 1'
#
loop_
_entity.id
_entity.type
_entity.pdbx_description
1 polymer ?
#
loop_
_entity_poly.entity_id
_entity_poly.type
_entity_poly.pdbx_seq_one_letter_code
_entity_poly.pdbx_strand_id
1 'polypeptide(L)'
;MKKLLMILPLVILLCFTFGCQQGEEVAEEAAVAPLSDEDVAAIKARFDEYDQFLLSGGWDALVSLFIDNAVVMPPNEPILQGREAI
;
A
#
# COMPACT_ATOMS: atom_id res chain seq x y z
N MET A 1 -22.32 9.70 49.74
CA MET A 1 -21.63 9.98 48.46
C MET A 1 -21.03 8.73 47.78
N LYS A 2 -21.59 7.52 47.99
CA LYS A 2 -21.12 6.28 47.31
C LYS A 2 -21.67 6.10 45.90
N LYS A 3 -22.89 6.60 45.63
CA LYS A 3 -23.54 6.50 44.31
C LYS A 3 -22.86 7.37 43.25
N LEU A 4 -22.30 8.52 43.63
CA LEU A 4 -21.56 9.42 42.73
C LEU A 4 -20.23 8.82 42.27
N LEU A 5 -19.53 8.09 43.15
CA LEU A 5 -18.28 7.40 42.82
C LEU A 5 -18.46 6.20 41.86
N MET A 6 -19.65 5.59 41.85
CA MET A 6 -19.97 4.47 40.96
C MET A 6 -20.38 4.90 39.54
N ILE A 7 -20.85 6.14 39.39
CA ILE A 7 -21.27 6.70 38.10
C ILE A 7 -20.06 7.22 37.31
N LEU A 8 -19.03 7.72 38.00
CA LEU A 8 -17.80 8.25 37.39
C LEU A 8 -17.12 7.28 36.40
N PRO A 9 -16.86 5.99 36.72
CA PRO A 9 -16.23 5.07 35.77
C PRO A 9 -17.12 4.75 34.57
N LEU A 10 -18.45 4.72 34.74
CA LEU A 10 -19.41 4.47 33.67
C LEU A 10 -19.44 5.62 32.64
N VAL A 11 -19.35 6.86 33.12
CA VAL A 11 -19.26 8.05 32.25
C VAL A 11 -17.92 8.07 31.51
N ILE A 12 -16.81 7.76 32.18
CA ILE A 12 -15.49 7.68 31.55
C ILE A 12 -15.47 6.58 30.47
N LEU A 13 -16.05 5.41 30.73
CA LEU A 13 -16.13 4.31 29.74
C LEU A 13 -16.92 4.71 28.49
N LEU A 14 -18.04 5.43 28.66
CA LEU A 14 -18.84 5.98 27.56
C LEU A 14 -18.09 7.05 26.76
N CYS A 15 -17.30 7.89 27.42
CA CYS A 15 -16.46 8.88 26.74
C CYS A 15 -15.35 8.23 25.91
N PHE A 16 -14.75 7.13 26.39
CA PHE A 16 -13.73 6.38 25.65
C PHE A 16 -14.30 5.64 24.43
N THR A 17 -15.53 5.11 24.50
CA THR A 17 -16.16 4.47 23.32
C THR A 17 -16.54 5.47 22.23
N PHE A 18 -16.93 6.71 22.59
CA PHE A 18 -17.18 7.77 21.61
C PHE A 18 -15.90 8.39 21.06
N GLY A 19 -14.83 8.48 21.88
CA GLY A 19 -13.53 9.00 21.46
C GLY A 19 -12.83 8.13 20.40
N CYS A 20 -12.98 6.80 20.47
CA CYS A 20 -12.43 5.90 19.45
C CYS A 20 -13.15 5.98 18.09
N GLN A 21 -14.35 6.56 18.04
CA GLN A 21 -15.12 6.71 16.79
C GLN A 21 -14.80 8.03 16.05
N GLN A 22 -14.03 8.92 16.68
CA GLN A 22 -13.62 10.20 16.11
C GLN A 22 -12.23 10.15 15.44
N GLY A 23 -11.64 8.95 15.37
CA GLY A 23 -10.38 8.65 14.68
C GLY A 23 -10.58 7.94 13.34
N GLU A 24 -11.80 7.95 12.79
CA GLU A 24 -11.96 7.81 11.33
C GLU A 24 -11.56 9.14 10.72
N GLU A 25 -10.26 9.40 10.79
CA GLU A 25 -9.56 10.24 9.85
C GLU A 25 -9.77 9.52 8.52
N VAL A 26 -10.90 9.84 7.89
CA VAL A 26 -11.06 9.78 6.44
C VAL A 26 -9.88 10.60 5.96
N ALA A 27 -8.77 9.91 5.71
CA ALA A 27 -7.71 10.42 4.89
C ALA A 27 -8.43 10.91 3.65
N GLU A 28 -8.51 12.23 3.53
CA GLU A 28 -8.98 12.89 2.33
C GLU A 28 -8.19 12.24 1.21
N GLU A 29 -8.86 11.36 0.44
CA GLU A 29 -8.26 10.70 -0.69
C GLU A 29 -7.93 11.85 -1.64
N ALA A 30 -6.67 12.30 -1.61
CA ALA A 30 -6.22 13.38 -2.47
C ALA A 30 -6.63 12.96 -3.88
N ALA A 31 -7.55 13.69 -4.49
CA ALA A 31 -8.13 13.30 -5.77
C ALA A 31 -6.99 13.28 -6.79
N VAL A 32 -6.46 12.10 -7.06
CA VAL A 32 -5.40 11.90 -8.05
C VAL A 32 -6.07 12.02 -9.41
N ALA A 33 -5.59 12.97 -10.22
CA ALA A 33 -6.06 13.09 -11.59
C ALA A 33 -5.85 11.75 -12.33
N PRO A 34 -6.76 11.34 -13.22
CA PRO A 34 -6.53 10.15 -14.03
C PRO A 34 -5.27 10.35 -14.88
N LEU A 35 -4.55 9.24 -15.12
CA LEU A 35 -3.44 9.23 -16.07
C LEU A 35 -3.93 9.63 -17.47
N SER A 36 -3.05 10.21 -18.27
CA SER A 36 -3.36 10.48 -19.67
C SER A 36 -3.49 9.17 -20.46
N ASP A 37 -4.22 9.19 -21.58
CA ASP A 37 -4.31 8.02 -22.47
C ASP A 37 -2.93 7.59 -22.99
N GLU A 38 -2.02 8.55 -23.17
CA GLU A 38 -0.62 8.31 -23.56
C GLU A 38 0.14 7.52 -22.48
N ASP A 39 0.03 7.94 -21.21
CA ASP A 39 0.67 7.24 -20.09
C ASP A 39 0.10 5.83 -19.93
N VAL A 40 -1.22 5.66 -20.07
CA VAL A 40 -1.87 4.35 -20.01
C VAL A 40 -1.37 3.44 -21.13
N ALA A 41 -1.22 3.96 -22.34
CA ALA A 41 -0.70 3.19 -23.47
C ALA A 41 0.77 2.79 -23.25
N ALA A 42 1.60 3.72 -22.75
CA ALA A 42 3.01 3.46 -22.46
C ALA A 42 3.19 2.39 -21.37
N ILE A 43 2.40 2.46 -20.29
CA ILE A 43 2.44 1.46 -19.21
C ILE A 43 2.07 0.08 -19.74
N LYS A 44 0.99 -0.03 -20.54
CA LYS A 44 0.56 -1.31 -21.10
C LYS A 44 1.62 -1.93 -22.00
N ALA A 45 2.21 -1.15 -22.90
CA ALA A 45 3.28 -1.63 -23.77
C ALA A 45 4.48 -2.13 -22.96
N ARG A 46 4.78 -1.50 -21.82
CA ARG A 46 5.86 -1.94 -20.92
C ARG A 46 5.52 -3.27 -20.22
N PHE A 47 4.26 -3.50 -19.88
CA PHE A 47 3.80 -4.78 -19.32
C PHE A 47 3.84 -5.92 -20.34
N ASP A 48 3.55 -5.66 -21.62
CA ASP A 48 3.68 -6.68 -22.67
C ASP A 48 5.12 -7.22 -22.77
N GLU A 49 6.12 -6.33 -22.65
CA GLU A 49 7.54 -6.69 -22.62
C GLU A 49 7.92 -7.45 -21.34
N TYR A 50 7.40 -7.02 -20.18
CA TYR A 50 7.58 -7.71 -18.91
C TYR A 50 7.08 -9.15 -18.98
N ASP A 51 5.86 -9.35 -19.49
CA ASP A 51 5.25 -10.68 -19.63
C ASP A 51 6.05 -11.55 -20.59
N GLN A 52 6.55 -10.98 -21.69
CA GLN A 52 7.41 -11.70 -22.63
C GLN A 52 8.67 -12.23 -21.95
N PHE A 53 9.39 -11.40 -21.17
CA PHE A 53 10.61 -11.85 -20.49
C PHE A 53 10.32 -12.82 -19.36
N LEU A 54 9.25 -12.58 -18.58
CA LEU A 54 8.85 -13.47 -17.50
C LEU A 54 8.50 -14.87 -18.03
N LEU A 55 7.69 -14.96 -19.07
CA LEU A 55 7.21 -16.22 -19.62
C LEU A 55 8.29 -16.98 -20.42
N SER A 56 9.26 -16.26 -21.00
CA SER A 56 10.39 -16.86 -21.71
C SER A 56 11.57 -17.24 -20.83
N GLY A 57 11.54 -16.89 -19.53
CA GLY A 57 12.68 -17.08 -18.61
C GLY A 57 13.87 -16.16 -18.91
N GLY A 58 13.62 -15.02 -19.57
CA GLY A 58 14.62 -14.00 -19.88
C GLY A 58 14.97 -13.14 -18.67
N TRP A 59 15.52 -13.75 -17.61
CA TRP A 59 15.72 -13.10 -16.31
C TRP A 59 16.59 -11.85 -16.35
N ASP A 60 17.71 -11.86 -17.09
CA ASP A 60 18.57 -10.67 -17.21
C ASP A 60 17.82 -9.49 -17.84
N ALA A 61 17.01 -9.77 -18.86
CA ALA A 61 16.19 -8.75 -19.53
C ALA A 61 15.06 -8.28 -18.61
N LEU A 62 14.42 -9.18 -17.87
CA LEU A 62 13.38 -8.85 -16.88
C LEU A 62 13.93 -7.95 -15.76
N VAL A 63 15.07 -8.31 -15.17
CA VAL A 63 15.73 -7.53 -14.11
C VAL A 63 16.15 -6.15 -14.62
N SER A 64 16.53 -6.05 -15.90
CA SER A 64 16.86 -4.76 -16.53
C SER A 64 15.68 -3.78 -16.59
N LEU A 65 14.43 -4.26 -16.46
CA LEU A 65 13.25 -3.40 -16.45
C LEU A 65 13.08 -2.63 -15.13
N PHE A 66 13.71 -3.09 -14.06
CA PHE A 66 13.63 -2.48 -12.74
C PHE A 66 14.59 -1.30 -12.63
N ILE A 67 14.17 -0.30 -11.85
CA ILE A 67 15.04 0.80 -11.41
C ILE A 67 16.00 0.31 -10.32
N ASP A 68 17.11 1.01 -10.13
CA ASP A 68 18.19 0.59 -9.20
C ASP A 68 17.71 0.33 -7.77
N ASN A 69 16.71 1.08 -7.30
CA ASN A 69 16.14 1.01 -5.96
C ASN A 69 14.78 0.29 -5.90
N ALA A 70 14.47 -0.58 -6.88
CA ALA A 70 13.24 -1.34 -6.88
C ALA A 70 13.09 -2.22 -5.61
N VAL A 71 11.84 -2.45 -5.22
CA VAL A 71 11.48 -3.34 -4.11
C VAL A 71 10.50 -4.37 -4.63
N VAL A 72 10.86 -5.65 -4.53
CA VAL A 72 9.99 -6.78 -4.91
C VAL A 72 9.62 -7.53 -3.64
N MET A 73 8.32 -7.81 -3.49
CA MET A 73 7.75 -8.49 -2.34
C MET A 73 7.15 -9.82 -2.79
N PRO A 74 7.98 -10.86 -3.00
CA PRO A 74 7.49 -12.16 -3.40
C PRO A 74 6.64 -12.78 -2.27
N PRO A 75 5.59 -13.55 -2.62
CA PRO A 75 4.71 -14.14 -1.63
C PRO A 75 5.44 -15.19 -0.79
N ASN A 76 5.38 -15.06 0.53
CA ASN A 76 6.03 -15.97 1.51
C ASN A 76 7.55 -16.05 1.43
N GLU A 77 8.19 -15.09 0.75
CA GLU A 77 9.64 -15.00 0.61
C GLU A 77 10.13 -13.66 1.21
N PRO A 78 11.44 -13.53 1.51
CA PRO A 78 12.00 -12.26 1.93
C PRO A 78 11.80 -11.15 0.90
N ILE A 79 11.67 -9.91 1.38
CA ILE A 79 11.64 -8.72 0.52
C ILE A 79 13.01 -8.55 -0.17
N LEU A 80 12.99 -8.31 -1.48
CA LEU A 80 14.18 -8.01 -2.28
C LEU A 80 14.30 -6.50 -2.43
N GLN A 81 15.47 -5.96 -2.12
CA GLN A 81 15.76 -4.52 -2.19
C GLN A 81 16.91 -4.24 -3.14
N GLY A 82 16.65 -3.37 -4.10
CA GLY A 82 17.59 -2.99 -5.15
C GLY A 82 17.63 -4.00 -6.29
N ARG A 83 17.96 -3.51 -7.48
CA ARG A 83 17.97 -4.33 -8.71
C ARG A 83 18.92 -5.53 -8.64
N GLU A 84 20.02 -5.42 -7.92
CA GLU A 84 20.99 -6.53 -7.76
C GLU A 84 20.44 -7.71 -6.94
N ALA A 85 19.38 -7.48 -6.14
CA ALA A 85 18.76 -8.50 -5.30
C ALA A 85 17.52 -9.14 -5.95
N ILE A 86 17.07 -8.62 -7.09
CA ILE A 86 15.93 -9.10 -7.88
C ILE A 86 16.45 -10.07 -8.94
#